data_AF-A0A2V7JDV8-F1
#
_entry.id   AF-A0A2V7JDV8-F1
#
_cell.length_a   1.000
_cell.length_b   1.000
_cell.length_c   1.000
_cell.angle_alpha   90.00
_cell.angle_beta   90.00
_cell.angle_gamma   90.00
#
_symmetry.space_group_name_H-M   'P 1'
#
loop_
_entity.id
_entity.type
_entity.pdbx_description
1 polymer ?
#
loop_
_entity_poly.entity_id
_entity_poly.type
_entity_poly.pdbx_seq_one_letter_code
_entity_poly.pdbx_strand_id
1 'polypeptide(L)'
;MIEKITVVGAGNVGATAAQRIAEKALARTVVLVDVIEGVPQGKALDQWESAPIEGFDTHVVGANDYTPAAGSEIVVVTAGIARKPGMSRDDLVRTNADIVKQVSQQIKQHCPKA
;
A
#
# COMPACT_ATOMS: atom_id res chain seq x y z
N MET A 1 -5.55 19.31 -0.26
CA MET A 1 -4.66 18.19 0.14
C MET A 1 -5.47 16.93 -0.07
N ILE A 2 -4.86 15.84 -0.55
CA ILE A 2 -5.57 14.57 -0.70
C ILE A 2 -5.93 14.06 0.71
N GLU A 3 -7.14 13.60 0.94
CA GLU A 3 -7.53 13.09 2.26
C GLU A 3 -6.88 11.74 2.53
N LYS A 4 -6.91 10.83 1.54
CA LYS A 4 -6.41 9.47 1.71
C LYS A 4 -5.77 8.88 0.46
N ILE A 5 -4.58 8.32 0.63
CA ILE A 5 -3.89 7.51 -0.38
C ILE A 5 -3.69 6.10 0.18
N THR A 6 -3.99 5.07 -0.61
CA THR A 6 -3.70 3.68 -0.26
C THR A 6 -2.51 3.15 -1.04
N VAL A 7 -1.60 2.47 -0.36
CA VAL A 7 -0.53 1.68 -0.98
C VAL A 7 -0.83 0.20 -0.75
N VAL A 8 -1.00 -0.55 -1.83
CA VAL A 8 -1.25 -2.00 -1.78
C VAL A 8 0.07 -2.73 -1.98
N GLY A 9 0.46 -3.54 -0.99
CA GLY A 9 1.75 -4.18 -0.83
C GLY A 9 2.62 -3.43 0.19
N ALA A 10 3.04 -4.12 1.25
CA ALA A 10 3.94 -3.63 2.30
C ALA A 10 5.36 -4.19 2.16
N GLY A 11 5.72 -4.73 0.99
CA GLY A 11 7.10 -5.04 0.64
C GLY A 11 7.97 -3.78 0.54
N ASN A 12 9.25 -3.94 0.18
CA ASN A 12 10.21 -2.82 0.19
C ASN A 12 9.74 -1.60 -0.62
N VAL A 13 9.21 -1.82 -1.83
CA VAL A 13 8.72 -0.73 -2.70
C VAL A 13 7.53 0.00 -2.08
N GLY A 14 6.52 -0.74 -1.61
CA GLY A 14 5.33 -0.15 -1.03
C GLY A 14 5.60 0.56 0.30
N ALA A 15 6.46 0.00 1.14
CA ALA A 15 6.90 0.64 2.38
C ALA A 15 7.61 1.97 2.08
N THR A 16 8.57 1.99 1.15
CA THR A 16 9.24 3.23 0.74
C THR A 16 8.27 4.23 0.12
N ALA A 17 7.33 3.78 -0.72
CA ALA A 17 6.33 4.66 -1.31
C ALA A 17 5.46 5.32 -0.23
N ALA A 18 4.94 4.54 0.74
CA ALA A 18 4.15 5.04 1.85
C ALA A 18 4.91 6.09 2.67
N GLN A 19 6.18 5.81 3.02
CA GLN A 19 7.03 6.75 3.75
C GLN A 19 7.22 8.05 2.97
N ARG A 20 7.55 7.98 1.68
CA ARG A 20 7.76 9.19 0.86
C ARG A 20 6.48 10.00 0.66
N ILE A 21 5.32 9.35 0.60
CA ILE A 21 4.03 10.04 0.55
C ILE A 21 3.78 10.81 1.85
N ALA A 22 4.09 10.18 3.00
CA ALA A 22 3.93 10.77 4.32
C ALA A 22 4.90 11.95 4.56
N GLU A 23 6.20 11.76 4.32
CA GLU A 23 7.24 12.79 4.47
C GLU A 23 6.97 14.03 3.59
N LYS A 24 6.35 13.83 2.42
CA LYS A 24 6.00 14.92 1.49
C LYS A 24 4.63 15.54 1.79
N ALA A 25 3.93 15.10 2.84
CA ALA A 25 2.60 15.55 3.22
C ALA A 25 1.59 15.55 2.04
N LEU A 26 1.68 14.54 1.17
CA LEU A 26 0.82 14.48 -0.03
C LEU A 26 -0.62 14.10 0.30
N ALA A 27 -0.84 13.45 1.45
CA ALA A 27 -2.15 13.06 1.93
C ALA A 27 -2.31 13.27 3.43
N ARG A 28 -3.53 13.41 3.93
CA ARG A 28 -3.79 13.44 5.38
C ARG A 28 -3.57 12.05 6.01
N THR A 29 -3.98 11.01 5.30
CA THR A 29 -3.83 9.61 5.72
C THR A 29 -3.21 8.76 4.61
N VAL A 30 -2.26 7.91 4.97
CA VAL A 30 -1.74 6.84 4.11
C VAL A 30 -2.17 5.50 4.69
N VAL A 31 -2.80 4.66 3.88
CA VAL A 31 -3.17 3.29 4.27
C VAL A 31 -2.26 2.30 3.56
N LEU A 32 -1.49 1.52 4.31
CA LEU A 32 -0.64 0.45 3.80
C LEU A 32 -1.37 -0.88 3.96
N VAL A 33 -1.75 -1.52 2.85
CA VAL A 33 -2.49 -2.79 2.85
C VAL A 33 -1.58 -3.93 2.43
N ASP A 34 -1.52 -5.02 3.20
CA ASP A 34 -0.82 -6.25 2.81
C ASP A 34 -1.48 -7.48 3.42
N VAL A 35 -1.35 -8.65 2.79
CA VAL A 35 -1.95 -9.90 3.29
C VAL A 35 -1.16 -10.51 4.44
N ILE A 36 0.12 -10.14 4.63
CA ILE A 36 0.96 -10.67 5.70
C ILE A 36 0.62 -9.94 7.00
N GLU A 37 0.02 -10.64 7.96
CA GLU A 37 -0.37 -10.10 9.26
C GLU A 37 0.82 -9.47 10.01
N GLY A 38 0.57 -8.32 10.64
CA GLY A 38 1.55 -7.59 11.43
C GLY A 38 2.56 -6.78 10.62
N VAL A 39 2.86 -7.16 9.37
CA VAL A 39 3.81 -6.44 8.52
C VAL A 39 3.35 -5.01 8.18
N PRO A 40 2.13 -4.78 7.64
CA PRO A 40 1.71 -3.43 7.30
C PRO A 40 1.56 -2.56 8.56
N GLN A 41 1.08 -3.12 9.68
CA GLN A 41 0.93 -2.40 10.96
C GLN A 41 2.28 -2.00 11.53
N GLY A 42 3.24 -2.92 11.60
CA GLY A 42 4.57 -2.65 12.12
C GLY A 42 5.29 -1.58 11.28
N LYS A 43 5.18 -1.67 9.96
CA LYS A 43 5.75 -0.65 9.06
C LYS A 43 5.06 0.70 9.21
N ALA A 44 3.73 0.74 9.27
CA ALA A 44 3.01 1.99 9.45
C ALA A 44 3.36 2.67 10.79
N LEU A 45 3.48 1.89 11.86
CA LEU A 45 3.91 2.38 13.17
C LEU A 45 5.32 2.97 13.12
N ASP A 46 6.30 2.21 12.61
CA ASP A 46 7.69 2.64 12.45
C ASP A 46 7.80 3.95 11.65
N GLN A 47 7.06 4.05 10.54
CA GLN A 47 6.97 5.26 9.74
C GLN A 47 6.41 6.44 10.54
N TRP A 48 5.30 6.26 11.23
CA TRP A 48 4.65 7.36 11.95
C TRP A 48 5.42 7.78 13.21
N GLU A 49 6.16 6.88 13.85
CA GLU A 49 7.06 7.21 14.97
C GLU A 49 8.23 8.11 14.52
N SER A 50 8.63 8.07 13.24
CA SER A 50 9.63 9.01 12.67
C SER A 50 9.09 10.44 12.46
N ALA A 51 7.77 10.63 12.46
CA ALA A 51 7.12 11.87 12.06
C ALA A 51 7.56 13.13 12.85
N PRO A 52 7.76 13.08 14.18
CA PRO A 52 8.25 14.24 14.94
C PRO A 52 9.67 14.67 14.57
N ILE A 53 10.49 13.74 14.08
CA ILE A 53 11.88 14.00 13.69
C ILE A 53 11.95 14.47 12.23
N GLU A 54 11.20 13.83 11.34
CA GLU A 54 11.18 14.14 9.91
C GLU A 54 10.25 15.31 9.54
N GLY A 55 9.43 15.79 10.49
CA GLY A 55 8.64 17.02 10.35
C GLY A 55 7.39 16.88 9.49
N PHE A 56 6.73 15.72 9.50
CA PHE A 56 5.45 15.50 8.83
C PHE A 56 4.34 15.13 9.82
N ASP A 57 3.09 15.25 9.41
CA ASP A 57 1.91 14.92 10.24
C ASP A 57 0.88 14.04 9.53
N THR A 58 1.24 13.50 8.36
CA THR A 58 0.47 12.45 7.67
C THR A 58 0.38 11.21 8.55
N HIS A 59 -0.85 10.76 8.81
CA HIS A 59 -1.08 9.55 9.60
C HIS A 59 -0.94 8.30 8.72
N VAL A 60 -0.03 7.40 9.08
CA VAL A 60 0.18 6.14 8.35
C VAL A 60 -0.50 5.00 9.12
N VAL A 61 -1.36 4.23 8.44
CA VAL A 61 -2.13 3.13 9.03
C VAL A 61 -1.86 1.85 8.25
N GLY A 62 -1.50 0.78 8.96
CA GLY A 62 -1.35 -0.55 8.37
C GLY A 62 -2.62 -1.38 8.51
N ALA A 63 -2.96 -2.15 7.48
CA ALA A 63 -4.16 -2.99 7.46
C ALA A 63 -3.93 -4.29 6.68
N ASN A 64 -4.67 -5.34 7.05
CA ASN A 64 -4.69 -6.61 6.32
C ASN A 64 -5.90 -6.78 5.39
N ASP A 65 -6.85 -5.85 5.45
CA ASP A 65 -8.01 -5.80 4.57
C ASP A 65 -8.18 -4.40 3.96
N TYR A 66 -9.13 -4.27 3.03
CA TYR A 66 -9.37 -3.04 2.27
C TYR A 66 -10.35 -2.07 2.95
N THR A 67 -10.91 -2.42 4.11
CA THR A 67 -11.85 -1.55 4.83
C THR A 67 -11.22 -0.19 5.15
N PRO A 68 -9.98 -0.11 5.67
CA PRO A 68 -9.34 1.18 5.94
C PRO A 68 -9.03 1.99 4.67
N ALA A 69 -8.88 1.32 3.52
CA ALA A 69 -8.68 1.96 2.21
C ALA A 69 -9.94 2.67 1.69
N ALA A 70 -11.12 2.42 2.28
CA ALA A 70 -12.36 3.00 1.80
C ALA A 70 -12.27 4.54 1.69
N GLY A 71 -12.69 5.07 0.54
CA GLY A 71 -12.65 6.50 0.25
C GLY A 71 -11.27 7.07 -0.10
N SER A 72 -10.26 6.24 -0.36
CA SER A 72 -9.01 6.71 -0.97
C SER A 72 -9.25 7.36 -2.33
N GLU A 73 -8.54 8.44 -2.60
CA GLU A 73 -8.57 9.18 -3.87
C GLU A 73 -7.48 8.71 -4.83
N ILE A 74 -6.43 8.08 -4.31
CA ILE A 74 -5.36 7.45 -5.10
C ILE A 74 -5.04 6.09 -4.49
N VAL A 75 -4.87 5.08 -5.35
CA VAL A 75 -4.37 3.77 -4.96
C VAL A 75 -3.09 3.42 -5.72
N VAL A 76 -1.99 3.22 -5.00
CA VAL A 76 -0.69 2.81 -5.53
C VAL A 76 -0.54 1.30 -5.37
N VAL A 77 -0.53 0.57 -6.49
CA VAL A 77 -0.41 -0.90 -6.48
C VAL A 77 1.06 -1.30 -6.64
N THR A 78 1.64 -1.83 -5.57
CA THR A 78 3.00 -2.41 -5.55
C THR A 78 2.99 -3.91 -5.25
N ALA A 79 1.82 -4.46 -4.95
CA ALA A 79 1.62 -5.87 -4.68
C ALA A 79 1.91 -6.73 -5.91
N GLY A 80 2.65 -7.81 -5.65
CA GLY A 80 3.09 -8.75 -6.66
C GLY A 80 4.15 -9.65 -6.06
N ILE A 81 4.48 -10.72 -6.77
CA ILE A 81 5.56 -11.61 -6.38
C ILE A 81 6.82 -11.30 -7.20
N ALA A 82 7.97 -11.38 -6.53
CA ALA A 82 9.24 -11.45 -7.22
C ALA A 82 9.38 -12.81 -7.93
N ARG A 83 10.13 -12.83 -9.03
CA ARG A 83 10.45 -14.07 -9.74
C ARG A 83 11.19 -15.04 -8.82
N LYS A 84 10.66 -16.24 -8.66
CA LYS A 84 11.30 -17.31 -7.87
C LYS A 84 12.21 -18.18 -8.74
N PRO A 85 13.23 -18.85 -8.17
CA PRO A 85 14.01 -19.84 -8.90
C PRO A 85 13.10 -20.88 -9.57
N GLY A 86 13.37 -21.21 -10.83
CA GLY A 86 12.55 -22.14 -11.63
C GLY A 86 11.30 -21.55 -12.29
N MET A 87 10.93 -20.30 -11.99
CA MET A 87 9.75 -19.65 -12.59
C MET A 87 10.06 -19.07 -13.98
N SER A 88 9.22 -19.34 -14.98
CA SER A 88 9.34 -18.72 -16.31
C SER A 88 8.86 -17.26 -16.30
N ARG A 89 9.10 -16.51 -17.38
CA ARG A 89 8.54 -15.16 -17.55
C ARG A 89 7.01 -15.19 -17.63
N ASP A 90 6.48 -16.17 -18.33
CA ASP A 90 5.03 -16.31 -18.54
C ASP A 90 4.32 -16.67 -17.23
N ASP A 91 4.90 -17.55 -16.42
CA ASP A 91 4.35 -17.88 -15.09
C ASP A 91 4.29 -16.66 -14.18
N LEU A 92 5.35 -15.85 -14.18
CA LEU A 92 5.42 -14.62 -13.40
C LEU A 92 4.35 -13.62 -13.82
N VAL A 93 4.19 -13.41 -15.14
CA VAL A 93 3.18 -12.49 -15.69
C VAL A 93 1.78 -12.97 -15.34
N ARG A 94 1.47 -14.26 -15.52
CA ARG A 94 0.16 -14.82 -15.17
C ARG A 94 -0.15 -14.64 -13.68
N THR A 95 0.80 -14.98 -12.81
CA THR A 95 0.62 -14.86 -11.36
C THR A 95 0.37 -13.41 -10.94
N ASN A 96 1.16 -12.46 -11.46
CA ASN A 96 0.97 -11.05 -11.13
C ASN A 96 -0.30 -10.46 -11.77
N ALA A 97 -0.74 -10.95 -12.93
CA ALA A 97 -2.00 -10.54 -13.53
C ALA A 97 -3.20 -10.93 -12.64
N ASP A 98 -3.19 -12.13 -12.04
CA ASP A 98 -4.22 -12.56 -11.09
C ASP A 98 -4.22 -11.73 -9.81
N ILE A 99 -3.03 -11.39 -9.28
CA ILE A 99 -2.90 -10.49 -8.12
C ILE A 99 -3.49 -9.10 -8.45
N VAL A 100 -3.08 -8.50 -9.57
CA VAL A 100 -3.58 -7.17 -9.98
C VAL A 100 -5.10 -7.20 -10.21
N LYS A 101 -5.64 -8.29 -10.77
CA LYS A 101 -7.09 -8.47 -10.94
C LYS A 101 -7.81 -8.48 -9.59
N GLN A 102 -7.34 -9.23 -8.61
CA GLN A 102 -7.93 -9.29 -7.27
C GLN A 102 -7.87 -7.92 -6.57
N VAL A 103 -6.71 -7.26 -6.61
CA VAL A 103 -6.51 -5.90 -6.07
C VAL A 103 -7.48 -4.92 -6.74
N SER A 104 -7.60 -4.95 -8.06
CA SER A 104 -8.49 -4.07 -8.83
C SER A 104 -9.96 -4.26 -8.45
N GLN A 105 -10.38 -5.49 -8.16
CA GLN A 105 -11.74 -5.76 -7.68
C GLN A 105 -12.00 -5.14 -6.30
N GLN A 106 -11.02 -5.25 -5.39
CA GLN A 106 -11.10 -4.64 -4.07
C GLN A 106 -11.13 -3.11 -4.14
N ILE A 107 -10.31 -2.51 -5.01
CA ILE A 107 -10.31 -1.07 -5.29
C ILE A 107 -11.68 -0.64 -5.81
N LYS A 108 -12.26 -1.34 -6.79
CA LYS A 108 -13.59 -1.03 -7.32
C LYS A 108 -14.66 -1.04 -6.23
N GLN A 109 -14.55 -1.95 -5.26
CA GLN A 109 -15.51 -2.09 -4.17
C GLN A 109 -15.36 -1.00 -3.09
N HIS A 110 -14.14 -0.68 -2.67
CA HIS A 110 -13.88 0.19 -1.52
C HIS A 110 -13.54 1.64 -1.91
N CYS A 111 -12.95 1.83 -3.08
CA CYS A 111 -12.45 3.11 -3.59
C CYS A 111 -13.01 3.41 -5.00
N PRO A 112 -14.34 3.43 -5.22
CA PRO A 112 -14.92 3.54 -6.56
C PRO A 112 -14.67 4.89 -7.26
N LYS A 113 -14.10 5.87 -6.53
CA LYS A 113 -13.79 7.23 -7.02
C LYS A 113 -12.28 7.49 -7.14
N ALA A 114 -11.45 6.50 -6.83
CA ALA A 114 -10.01 6.54 -7.06
C ALA A 114 -9.67 6.35 -8.54
#